data_AF-A0A957ZIA4-F1
#
_entry.id   AF-A0A957ZIA4-F1
#
_cell.length_a   1.000
_cell.length_b   1.000
_cell.length_c   1.000
_cell.angle_alpha   90.00
_cell.angle_beta   90.00
_cell.angle_gamma   90.00
#
_symmetry.space_group_name_H-M   'P 1'
#
loop_
_entity.id
_entity.type
_entity.pdbx_description
1 polymer ?
#
loop_
_entity_poly.entity_id
_entity_poly.type
_entity_poly.pdbx_seq_one_letter_code
_entity_poly.pdbx_strand_id
1 'polypeptide(L)'
;MPNRPFTRCVTVFAVAALIAGALLPRAVIATPSRLQQEPEWLVMLYQNADDEILEGDIYTDLNEAEIVGSTDDVVIVSQFDRFDGAFDGDGDWTTTKRYLVTQDDDLATVNSEELEDLGEIDSGSPEALADFLVWAITSFPAKKYALILSDHGAGWMGGWNDNDPVEGSSLSINEIDQALAYAIAETGIEQFEFIGFDACLMSQVEALSGVAPYARYS
;
A
#
# COMPACT_ATOMS: atom_id res chain seq x y z
N MET A 1 -67.49 -39.14 27.00
CA MET A 1 -66.79 -38.50 28.13
C MET A 1 -65.48 -39.23 28.37
N PRO A 2 -64.43 -38.60 28.91
CA PRO A 2 -64.00 -37.19 28.74
C PRO A 2 -63.00 -37.14 27.54
N ASN A 3 -62.01 -36.26 27.34
CA ASN A 3 -61.69 -34.94 27.92
C ASN A 3 -61.10 -34.01 26.81
N ARG A 4 -60.50 -32.87 27.19
CA ARG A 4 -59.52 -32.09 26.40
C ARG A 4 -58.28 -31.79 27.28
N PRO A 5 -57.21 -31.22 26.71
CA PRO A 5 -56.95 -29.83 27.10
C PRO A 5 -56.66 -28.88 25.92
N PHE A 6 -56.86 -27.59 26.17
CA PHE A 6 -56.52 -26.49 25.28
C PHE A 6 -55.03 -26.15 25.38
N THR A 7 -54.35 -25.93 24.26
CA THR A 7 -53.06 -25.22 24.25
C THR A 7 -53.32 -23.74 23.99
N ARG A 8 -53.03 -22.89 24.98
CA ARG A 8 -53.12 -21.43 24.85
C ARG A 8 -51.97 -20.91 24.00
N CYS A 9 -52.29 -20.10 22.99
CA CYS A 9 -51.29 -19.25 22.35
C CYS A 9 -50.94 -18.11 23.32
N VAL A 10 -49.69 -18.02 23.75
CA VAL A 10 -49.19 -16.93 24.59
C VAL A 10 -48.32 -16.02 23.73
N THR A 11 -48.85 -14.87 23.37
CA THR A 11 -48.10 -13.83 22.65
C THR A 11 -47.14 -13.14 23.61
N VAL A 12 -45.84 -13.40 23.47
CA VAL A 12 -44.79 -12.59 24.14
C VAL A 12 -44.46 -11.43 23.21
N PHE A 13 -44.81 -10.22 23.61
CA PHE A 13 -44.33 -9.00 22.95
C PHE A 13 -42.87 -8.74 23.34
N ALA A 14 -41.94 -9.05 22.44
CA ALA A 14 -40.59 -8.52 22.51
C ALA A 14 -40.58 -7.11 21.91
N VAL A 15 -40.31 -6.09 22.72
CA VAL A 15 -40.08 -4.73 22.24
C VAL A 15 -38.64 -4.64 21.76
N ALA A 16 -38.43 -4.81 20.46
CA ALA A 16 -37.14 -4.51 19.83
C ALA A 16 -37.01 -2.99 19.63
N ALA A 17 -36.01 -2.39 20.26
CA ALA A 17 -35.67 -0.99 20.02
C ALA A 17 -34.98 -0.86 18.65
N LEU A 18 -35.60 -0.15 17.70
CA LEU A 18 -34.91 0.24 16.47
C LEU A 18 -33.94 1.38 16.76
N ILE A 19 -32.64 1.10 16.73
CA ILE A 19 -31.63 2.09 16.34
C ILE A 19 -31.42 1.91 14.84
N ALA A 20 -32.16 2.68 14.05
CA ALA A 20 -32.02 2.69 12.60
C ALA A 20 -30.82 3.57 12.17
N GLY A 21 -29.61 3.09 12.45
CA GLY A 21 -28.40 3.60 11.83
C GLY A 21 -28.29 3.04 10.42
N ALA A 22 -28.56 3.85 9.40
CA ALA A 22 -28.43 3.43 8.01
C ALA A 22 -26.95 3.36 7.62
N LEU A 23 -26.33 2.19 7.80
CA LEU A 23 -25.09 1.83 7.13
C LEU A 23 -25.39 1.72 5.63
N LEU A 24 -25.16 2.81 4.90
CA LEU A 24 -25.08 2.75 3.44
C LEU A 24 -23.82 1.95 3.09
N PRO A 25 -23.89 0.90 2.25
CA PRO A 25 -22.69 0.25 1.77
C PRO A 25 -21.88 1.28 0.98
N ARG A 26 -20.62 1.50 1.37
CA ARG A 26 -19.66 2.29 0.59
C ARG A 26 -19.59 1.61 -0.78
N ALA A 27 -19.92 2.35 -1.84
CA ALA A 27 -19.94 1.76 -3.18
C ALA A 27 -18.50 1.41 -3.55
N VAL A 28 -18.20 0.11 -3.63
CA VAL A 28 -16.99 -0.38 -4.28
C VAL A 28 -17.15 -0.02 -5.75
N ILE A 29 -16.53 1.09 -6.15
CA ILE A 29 -16.38 1.45 -7.55
C ILE A 29 -15.36 0.46 -8.09
N ALA A 30 -15.85 -0.60 -8.73
CA ALA A 30 -15.01 -1.49 -9.51
C ALA A 30 -14.47 -0.69 -10.70
N THR A 31 -13.29 -0.10 -10.51
CA THR A 31 -12.50 0.46 -11.61
C THR A 31 -12.33 -0.66 -12.65
N PRO A 32 -12.68 -0.45 -13.93
CA PRO A 32 -12.44 -1.47 -14.94
C PRO A 32 -10.94 -1.73 -14.99
N SER A 33 -10.52 -3.01 -14.84
CA SER A 33 -9.12 -3.39 -14.95
C SER A 33 -8.52 -2.79 -16.22
N ARG A 34 -7.43 -2.04 -16.06
CA ARG A 34 -6.77 -1.30 -17.14
C ARG A 34 -6.13 -2.22 -18.18
N LEU A 35 -6.00 -3.50 -17.85
CA LEU A 35 -5.20 -4.50 -18.54
C LEU A 35 -6.09 -5.45 -19.36
N GLN A 36 -5.65 -5.81 -20.56
CA GLN A 36 -6.39 -6.73 -21.45
C GLN A 36 -6.38 -8.18 -20.94
N GLN A 37 -5.42 -8.51 -20.07
CA GLN A 37 -5.26 -9.79 -19.39
C GLN A 37 -4.86 -9.49 -17.93
N GLU A 38 -5.18 -10.40 -17.00
CA GLU A 38 -4.62 -10.39 -15.65
C GLU A 38 -3.10 -10.74 -15.71
N PRO A 39 -2.20 -9.82 -15.32
CA PRO A 39 -0.76 -10.05 -15.34
C PRO A 39 -0.37 -11.16 -14.36
N GLU A 40 0.83 -11.72 -14.56
CA GLU A 40 1.40 -12.67 -13.60
C GLU A 40 1.85 -11.98 -12.31
N TRP A 41 2.35 -10.74 -12.41
CA TRP A 41 2.86 -9.97 -11.28
C TRP A 41 2.36 -8.53 -11.24
N LEU A 42 2.06 -8.07 -10.03
CA LEU A 42 2.13 -6.66 -9.63
C LEU A 42 3.35 -6.47 -8.73
N VAL A 43 4.24 -5.55 -9.09
CA VAL A 43 5.34 -5.06 -8.27
C VAL A 43 4.97 -3.66 -7.78
N MET A 44 5.03 -3.47 -6.46
CA MET A 44 4.72 -2.22 -5.78
C MET A 44 5.98 -1.67 -5.15
N LEU A 45 6.38 -0.47 -5.57
CA LEU A 45 7.48 0.30 -4.99
C LEU A 45 6.86 1.35 -4.05
N TYR A 46 7.15 1.25 -2.76
CA TYR A 46 6.82 2.29 -1.78
C TYR A 46 8.11 3.03 -1.45
N GLN A 47 8.27 4.21 -2.04
CA GLN A 47 9.51 4.97 -2.06
C GLN A 47 9.28 6.24 -1.24
N ASN A 48 9.60 6.18 0.06
CA ASN A 48 9.58 7.37 0.88
C ASN A 48 10.93 8.08 0.70
N ALA A 49 10.96 9.05 -0.20
CA ALA A 49 12.14 9.87 -0.47
C ALA A 49 12.01 11.28 0.12
N ASP A 50 11.11 11.48 1.08
CA ASP A 50 11.05 12.67 1.94
C ASP A 50 12.16 12.64 3.02
N ASP A 51 13.40 12.58 2.54
CA ASP A 51 14.61 12.49 3.36
C ASP A 51 15.75 13.35 2.80
N GLU A 52 16.37 14.14 3.68
CA GLU A 52 17.43 15.11 3.31
C GLU A 52 18.72 14.47 2.76
N ILE A 53 18.85 13.13 2.82
CA ILE A 53 20.03 12.37 2.40
C ILE A 53 19.72 11.46 1.21
N LEU A 54 18.55 10.80 1.21
CA LEU A 54 18.23 9.71 0.27
C LEU A 54 17.34 10.12 -0.91
N GLU A 55 16.74 11.32 -0.94
CA GLU A 55 15.83 11.76 -2.01
C GLU A 55 16.36 11.41 -3.42
N GLY A 56 17.60 11.84 -3.73
CA GLY A 56 18.23 11.64 -5.04
C GLY A 56 18.66 10.20 -5.34
N ASP A 57 18.98 9.39 -4.32
CA ASP A 57 19.33 7.98 -4.50
C ASP A 57 18.06 7.17 -4.81
N ILE A 58 17.00 7.33 -4.01
CA ILE A 58 15.71 6.65 -4.21
C ILE A 58 15.05 7.11 -5.53
N TYR A 59 15.21 8.38 -5.90
CA TYR A 59 14.79 8.91 -7.21
C TYR A 59 15.52 8.20 -8.35
N THR A 60 16.82 7.95 -8.20
CA THR A 60 17.61 7.19 -9.16
C THR A 60 17.10 5.75 -9.26
N ASP A 61 16.71 5.10 -8.16
CA ASP A 61 16.14 3.75 -8.18
C ASP A 61 14.77 3.67 -8.90
N LEU A 62 13.90 4.68 -8.74
CA LEU A 62 12.66 4.77 -9.55
C LEU A 62 13.03 4.86 -11.04
N ASN A 63 14.00 5.70 -11.38
CA ASN A 63 14.39 5.92 -12.77
C ASN A 63 15.12 4.69 -13.38
N GLU A 64 15.91 3.95 -12.61
CA GLU A 64 16.50 2.68 -13.04
C GLU A 64 15.43 1.59 -13.27
N ALA A 65 14.27 1.65 -12.60
CA ALA A 65 13.15 0.77 -12.88
C ALA A 65 12.54 1.00 -14.27
N GLU A 66 12.66 2.22 -14.83
CA GLU A 66 12.22 2.56 -16.19
C GLU A 66 13.06 1.86 -17.28
N ILE A 67 14.28 1.40 -16.99
CA ILE A 67 15.07 0.59 -17.94
C ILE A 67 14.31 -0.68 -18.37
N VAL A 68 13.48 -1.23 -17.48
CA VAL A 68 12.66 -2.43 -17.75
C VAL A 68 11.19 -2.06 -17.97
N GLY A 69 10.62 -1.24 -17.07
CA GLY A 69 9.23 -0.81 -17.09
C GLY A 69 8.19 -1.93 -17.00
N SER A 70 6.91 -1.55 -17.07
CA SER A 70 5.78 -2.47 -17.10
C SER A 70 5.61 -3.19 -18.46
N THR A 71 5.07 -4.40 -18.41
CA THR A 71 4.78 -5.28 -19.55
C THR A 71 3.39 -5.92 -19.39
N ASP A 72 2.94 -6.70 -20.39
CA ASP A 72 1.66 -7.43 -20.31
C ASP A 72 1.61 -8.49 -19.18
N ASP A 73 2.77 -9.03 -18.75
CA ASP A 73 2.88 -10.06 -17.70
C ASP A 73 3.31 -9.51 -16.32
N VAL A 74 3.95 -8.35 -16.28
CA VAL A 74 4.50 -7.71 -15.06
C VAL A 74 4.14 -6.24 -15.07
N VAL A 75 3.30 -5.81 -14.13
CA VAL A 75 2.99 -4.40 -13.90
C VAL A 75 3.82 -3.90 -12.73
N ILE A 76 4.42 -2.73 -12.87
CA ILE A 76 5.20 -2.06 -11.84
C ILE A 76 4.52 -0.73 -11.54
N VAL A 77 4.19 -0.47 -10.28
CA VAL A 77 3.67 0.82 -9.80
C VAL A 77 4.53 1.35 -8.67
N SER A 78 4.69 2.67 -8.63
CA SER A 78 5.37 3.35 -7.53
C SER A 78 4.41 4.33 -6.84
N GLN A 79 4.55 4.49 -5.53
CA GLN A 79 4.22 5.73 -4.83
C GLN A 79 5.54 6.31 -4.31
N PHE A 80 5.80 7.56 -4.70
CA PHE A 80 7.06 8.25 -4.50
C PHE A 80 6.79 9.59 -3.80
N ASP A 81 7.44 9.83 -2.67
CA ASP A 81 7.40 11.10 -1.93
C ASP A 81 8.71 11.88 -2.08
N ARG A 82 8.69 13.22 -2.08
CA ARG A 82 9.89 14.05 -2.31
C ARG A 82 10.09 15.15 -1.27
N PHE A 83 11.33 15.28 -0.81
CA PHE A 83 11.77 16.32 0.11
C PHE A 83 11.86 17.72 -0.52
N ASP A 84 11.56 18.80 0.22
CA ASP A 84 11.82 20.20 -0.23
C ASP A 84 13.32 20.55 -0.14
N GLY A 85 14.05 20.24 -1.21
CA GLY A 85 15.35 20.86 -1.51
C GLY A 85 16.60 20.06 -1.14
N ALA A 86 16.53 18.72 -1.09
CA ALA A 86 17.71 17.86 -1.01
C ALA A 86 18.26 17.49 -2.39
N PHE A 87 17.40 17.33 -3.39
CA PHE A 87 17.74 17.03 -4.78
C PHE A 87 16.94 17.91 -5.77
N ASP A 88 17.61 18.77 -6.54
CA ASP A 88 16.98 19.72 -7.48
C ASP A 88 16.63 19.12 -8.86
N GLY A 89 16.53 17.79 -8.94
CA GLY A 89 16.27 17.05 -10.17
C GLY A 89 14.82 17.11 -10.65
N ASP A 90 14.64 16.90 -11.95
CA ASP A 90 13.34 16.68 -12.60
C ASP A 90 12.23 17.68 -12.21
N GLY A 91 12.59 18.96 -12.24
CA GLY A 91 11.65 20.05 -11.99
C GLY A 91 11.37 20.36 -10.52
N ASP A 92 12.04 19.70 -9.57
CA ASP A 92 12.07 20.09 -8.15
C ASP A 92 10.65 20.16 -7.54
N TRP A 93 9.91 19.05 -7.67
CA TRP A 93 8.56 18.87 -7.10
C TRP A 93 8.64 18.16 -5.75
N THR A 94 7.80 18.59 -4.79
CA THR A 94 7.78 18.07 -3.42
C THR A 94 6.65 17.07 -3.15
N THR A 95 5.58 17.07 -3.95
CA THR A 95 4.37 16.32 -3.61
C THR A 95 4.49 14.80 -3.81
N THR A 96 3.76 14.02 -3.02
CA THR A 96 3.68 12.56 -3.20
C THR A 96 2.91 12.19 -4.48
N LYS A 97 3.50 11.33 -5.31
CA LYS A 97 2.94 10.93 -6.61
C LYS A 97 2.88 9.43 -6.82
N ARG A 98 1.90 8.99 -7.61
CA ARG A 98 1.72 7.60 -8.03
C ARG A 98 1.99 7.43 -9.51
N TYR A 99 2.80 6.44 -9.86
CA TYR A 99 3.23 6.17 -11.23
C TYR A 99 2.86 4.75 -11.66
N LEU A 100 2.44 4.59 -12.92
CA LEU A 100 2.61 3.33 -13.65
C LEU A 100 3.98 3.39 -14.30
N VAL A 101 4.91 2.55 -13.86
CA VAL A 101 6.29 2.61 -14.33
C VAL A 101 6.36 2.11 -15.77
N THR A 102 6.74 2.99 -16.71
CA THR A 102 6.85 2.66 -18.15
C THR A 102 8.31 2.50 -18.58
N GLN A 103 8.54 1.87 -19.73
CA GLN A 103 9.90 1.59 -20.18
C GLN A 103 10.50 2.75 -20.99
N ASP A 104 11.70 3.20 -20.61
CA ASP A 104 12.57 4.05 -21.44
C ASP A 104 14.08 3.77 -21.22
N ASP A 105 14.95 4.66 -21.73
CA ASP A 105 16.40 4.61 -21.54
C ASP A 105 17.02 5.93 -21.00
N ASP A 106 16.24 6.78 -20.32
CA ASP A 106 16.65 8.11 -19.83
C ASP A 106 16.91 8.18 -18.32
N LEU A 107 18.16 7.89 -17.93
CA LEU A 107 18.60 8.00 -16.53
C LEU A 107 18.73 9.42 -15.97
N ALA A 108 18.14 10.46 -16.61
CA ALA A 108 18.10 11.82 -16.09
C ALA A 108 16.73 12.27 -15.56
N THR A 109 15.61 11.74 -16.08
CA THR A 109 14.24 12.16 -15.71
C THR A 109 13.27 10.98 -15.75
N VAL A 110 12.43 10.83 -14.73
CA VAL A 110 11.33 9.84 -14.67
C VAL A 110 10.26 10.21 -15.70
N ASN A 111 10.12 9.43 -16.77
CA ASN A 111 9.09 9.66 -17.81
C ASN A 111 7.85 8.77 -17.63
N SER A 112 7.76 8.01 -16.54
CA SER A 112 6.61 7.16 -16.22
C SER A 112 5.26 7.89 -16.20
N GLU A 113 4.18 7.14 -16.43
CA GLU A 113 2.83 7.71 -16.42
C GLU A 113 2.42 8.07 -14.99
N GLU A 114 2.45 9.36 -14.66
CA GLU A 114 1.80 9.93 -13.48
C GLU A 114 0.30 9.62 -13.52
N LEU A 115 -0.18 8.87 -12.52
CA LEU A 115 -1.57 8.42 -12.39
C LEU A 115 -2.36 9.32 -11.44
N GLU A 116 -1.72 9.80 -10.39
CA GLU A 116 -2.31 10.57 -9.31
C GLU A 116 -1.23 11.37 -8.58
N ASP A 117 -1.48 12.67 -8.38
CA ASP A 117 -0.71 13.54 -7.48
C ASP A 117 -1.55 13.69 -6.20
N LEU A 118 -1.00 13.24 -5.08
CA LEU A 118 -1.68 13.21 -3.78
C LEU A 118 -1.54 14.54 -3.02
N GLY A 119 -0.64 15.43 -3.47
CA GLY A 119 -0.09 16.49 -2.63
C GLY A 119 0.86 15.92 -1.57
N GLU A 120 1.24 16.74 -0.60
CA GLU A 120 2.00 16.28 0.58
C GLU A 120 1.15 15.33 1.43
N ILE A 121 1.70 14.16 1.79
CA ILE A 121 1.11 13.22 2.76
C ILE A 121 2.08 12.98 3.93
N ASP A 122 1.75 12.03 4.82
CA ASP A 122 2.71 11.47 5.79
C ASP A 122 3.01 10.03 5.33
N SER A 123 4.03 9.86 4.48
CA SER A 123 4.47 8.55 3.95
C SER A 123 5.12 7.67 5.02
N GLY A 124 5.48 8.24 6.17
CA GLY A 124 5.86 7.52 7.38
C GLY A 124 4.67 6.93 8.15
N SER A 125 3.43 7.20 7.75
CA SER A 125 2.22 6.69 8.41
C SER A 125 1.77 5.31 7.92
N PRO A 126 1.25 4.43 8.81
CA PRO A 126 0.67 3.16 8.41
C PRO A 126 -0.57 3.33 7.51
N GLU A 127 -1.30 4.44 7.64
CA GLU A 127 -2.42 4.78 6.78
C GLU A 127 -2.00 5.03 5.33
N ALA A 128 -0.88 5.71 5.08
CA ALA A 128 -0.37 5.95 3.72
C ALA A 128 0.07 4.66 3.03
N LEU A 129 0.82 3.80 3.74
CA LEU A 129 1.20 2.48 3.24
C LEU A 129 -0.04 1.60 2.98
N ALA A 130 -1.02 1.60 3.89
CA ALA A 130 -2.27 0.86 3.72
C ALA A 130 -3.07 1.33 2.50
N ASP A 131 -3.21 2.65 2.29
CA ASP A 131 -3.93 3.21 1.14
C ASP A 131 -3.23 2.86 -0.17
N PHE A 132 -1.90 3.00 -0.23
CA PHE A 132 -1.11 2.61 -1.41
C PHE A 132 -1.33 1.15 -1.79
N LEU A 133 -1.22 0.22 -0.84
CA LEU A 133 -1.40 -1.21 -1.10
C LEU A 133 -2.82 -1.52 -1.58
N VAL A 134 -3.84 -0.95 -0.93
CA VAL A 134 -5.25 -1.14 -1.33
C VAL A 134 -5.50 -0.56 -2.73
N TRP A 135 -5.00 0.64 -3.02
CA TRP A 135 -5.10 1.29 -4.32
C TRP A 135 -4.42 0.46 -5.42
N ALA A 136 -3.17 0.02 -5.19
CA ALA A 136 -2.36 -0.68 -6.17
C ALA A 136 -2.99 -2.03 -6.54
N ILE A 137 -3.32 -2.85 -5.53
CA ILE A 137 -3.93 -4.18 -5.71
C ILE A 137 -5.31 -4.06 -6.37
N THR A 138 -6.11 -3.06 -6.02
CA THR A 138 -7.46 -2.87 -6.60
C THR A 138 -7.41 -2.35 -8.04
N SER A 139 -6.43 -1.49 -8.36
CA SER A 139 -6.31 -0.87 -9.69
C SER A 139 -5.59 -1.77 -10.70
N PHE A 140 -4.65 -2.60 -10.22
CA PHE A 140 -3.79 -3.47 -11.03
C PHE A 140 -3.81 -4.93 -10.50
N PRO A 141 -4.97 -5.59 -10.45
CA PRO A 141 -5.07 -6.95 -9.93
C PRO A 141 -4.21 -7.93 -10.73
N ALA A 142 -3.45 -8.76 -10.02
CA ALA A 142 -2.48 -9.71 -10.57
C ALA A 142 -2.56 -11.08 -9.87
N LYS A 143 -1.88 -12.08 -10.42
CA LYS A 143 -1.79 -13.40 -9.78
C LYS A 143 -0.80 -13.46 -8.62
N LYS A 144 0.20 -12.58 -8.60
CA LYS A 144 1.23 -12.47 -7.57
C LYS A 144 1.53 -11.02 -7.25
N TYR A 145 1.93 -10.78 -6.01
CA TYR A 145 2.16 -9.44 -5.46
C TYR A 145 3.55 -9.39 -4.84
N ALA A 146 4.34 -8.41 -5.25
CA ALA A 146 5.63 -8.08 -4.67
C ALA A 146 5.56 -6.65 -4.13
N LEU A 147 6.05 -6.46 -2.90
CA LEU A 147 6.18 -5.14 -2.29
C LEU A 147 7.65 -4.88 -1.98
N ILE A 148 8.14 -3.68 -2.31
CA ILE A 148 9.47 -3.19 -1.95
C ILE A 148 9.25 -1.86 -1.23
N LEU A 149 9.78 -1.73 -0.01
CA LEU A 149 9.78 -0.48 0.74
C LEU A 149 11.22 0.06 0.77
N SER A 150 11.43 1.31 0.34
CA SER A 150 12.74 1.98 0.26
C SER A 150 12.74 3.28 1.07
N ASP A 151 13.73 3.39 1.96
CA ASP A 151 14.18 4.55 2.78
C ASP A 151 15.26 4.04 3.79
N HIS A 152 15.68 4.85 4.76
CA HIS A 152 16.30 4.43 6.01
C HIS A 152 15.60 3.25 6.69
N GLY A 153 16.43 2.49 7.41
CA GLY A 153 15.98 1.39 8.24
C GLY A 153 16.84 1.21 9.49
N ALA A 154 16.19 0.81 10.58
CA ALA A 154 16.79 0.58 11.89
C ALA A 154 16.49 -0.84 12.41
N GLY A 155 16.12 -1.76 11.52
CA GLY A 155 15.77 -3.14 11.85
C GLY A 155 14.44 -3.25 12.60
N TRP A 156 14.44 -3.91 13.75
CA TRP A 156 13.22 -4.15 14.54
C TRP A 156 12.50 -2.87 15.00
N MET A 157 13.20 -1.72 15.01
CA MET A 157 12.62 -0.44 15.44
C MET A 157 11.74 0.20 14.36
N GLY A 158 11.96 -0.10 13.07
CA GLY A 158 11.30 0.59 11.96
C GLY A 158 12.27 1.30 11.02
N GLY A 159 11.74 2.27 10.27
CA GLY A 159 12.40 3.09 9.25
C GLY A 159 11.37 3.97 8.56
N TRP A 160 11.58 4.34 7.29
CA TRP A 160 10.61 5.08 6.47
C TRP A 160 10.15 6.36 7.16
N ASN A 161 11.11 7.26 7.37
CA ASN A 161 10.93 8.54 8.02
C ASN A 161 10.38 9.57 7.02
N ASP A 162 9.40 10.34 7.48
CA ASP A 162 8.81 11.48 6.79
C ASP A 162 9.07 12.71 7.67
N ASN A 163 9.71 13.74 7.12
CA ASN A 163 10.36 14.80 7.88
C ASN A 163 10.02 16.23 7.40
N ASP A 164 9.53 16.41 6.17
CA ASP A 164 9.30 17.71 5.53
C ASP A 164 7.94 17.72 4.77
N PRO A 165 7.28 18.87 4.55
CA PRO A 165 7.51 20.20 5.14
C PRO A 165 7.13 20.30 6.63
N VAL A 166 6.73 19.19 7.26
CA VAL A 166 6.44 19.08 8.69
C VAL A 166 6.88 17.72 9.19
N GLU A 167 7.77 17.67 10.20
CA GLU A 167 8.21 16.43 10.88
C GLU A 167 7.04 15.45 11.11
N GLY A 168 7.00 14.41 10.27
CA GLY A 168 5.92 13.44 10.15
C GLY A 168 6.14 12.20 11.00
N SER A 169 5.74 11.05 10.48
CA SER A 169 5.84 9.77 11.19
C SER A 169 7.07 8.95 10.75
N SER A 170 7.23 7.79 11.36
CA SER A 170 8.17 6.76 10.91
C SER A 170 7.52 5.39 11.11
N LEU A 171 7.59 4.51 10.11
CA LEU A 171 6.96 3.19 10.17
C LEU A 171 7.74 2.25 11.10
N SER A 172 7.16 1.90 12.26
CA SER A 172 7.63 0.74 13.03
C SER A 172 7.22 -0.58 12.37
N ILE A 173 7.93 -1.67 12.68
CA ILE A 173 7.57 -3.02 12.23
C ILE A 173 6.14 -3.41 12.63
N ASN A 174 5.63 -2.92 13.76
CA ASN A 174 4.25 -3.18 14.19
C ASN A 174 3.22 -2.41 13.37
N GLU A 175 3.59 -1.25 12.81
CA GLU A 175 2.73 -0.44 11.95
C GLU A 175 2.69 -1.01 10.52
N ILE A 176 3.83 -1.53 10.03
CA ILE A 176 3.89 -2.32 8.80
C ILE A 176 3.05 -3.61 8.93
N ASP A 177 3.13 -4.33 10.05
CA ASP A 177 2.26 -5.49 10.35
C ASP A 177 0.76 -5.13 10.26
N GLN A 178 0.36 -4.01 10.87
CA GLN A 178 -1.03 -3.53 10.84
C GLN A 178 -1.48 -3.10 9.43
N ALA A 179 -0.64 -2.38 8.69
CA ALA A 179 -0.94 -1.93 7.33
C ALA A 179 -1.08 -3.12 6.36
N LEU A 180 -0.20 -4.12 6.44
CA LEU A 180 -0.26 -5.34 5.64
C LEU A 180 -1.50 -6.17 5.99
N ALA A 181 -1.81 -6.35 7.28
CA ALA A 181 -3.01 -7.04 7.73
C ALA A 181 -4.30 -6.37 7.22
N TYR A 182 -4.35 -5.04 7.24
CA TYR A 182 -5.47 -4.26 6.73
C TYR A 182 -5.60 -4.38 5.22
N ALA A 183 -4.51 -4.18 4.46
CA ALA A 183 -4.52 -4.25 3.00
C ALA A 183 -4.96 -5.64 2.50
N ILE A 184 -4.48 -6.72 3.13
CA ILE A 184 -4.92 -8.10 2.84
C ILE A 184 -6.41 -8.29 3.14
N ALA A 185 -6.91 -7.76 4.26
CA ALA A 185 -8.31 -7.89 4.64
C ALA A 185 -9.28 -7.14 3.70
N GLU A 186 -8.91 -5.95 3.24
CA GLU A 186 -9.74 -5.13 2.34
C GLU A 186 -9.67 -5.60 0.87
N THR A 187 -8.49 -6.02 0.39
CA THR A 187 -8.30 -6.45 -1.02
C THR A 187 -8.66 -7.91 -1.26
N GLY A 188 -8.54 -8.77 -0.24
CA GLY A 188 -8.84 -10.20 -0.32
C GLY A 188 -7.76 -11.04 -1.01
N ILE A 189 -6.55 -10.53 -1.22
CA ILE A 189 -5.40 -11.37 -1.64
C ILE A 189 -5.06 -12.37 -0.52
N GLU A 190 -4.48 -13.53 -0.86
CA GLU A 190 -4.07 -14.50 0.17
C GLU A 190 -2.81 -14.05 0.91
N GLN A 191 -1.79 -13.64 0.14
CA GLN A 191 -0.45 -13.33 0.63
C GLN A 191 0.35 -12.60 -0.46
N PHE A 192 1.33 -11.79 -0.08
CA PHE A 192 2.40 -11.36 -0.99
C PHE A 192 3.31 -12.56 -1.31
N GLU A 193 3.84 -12.62 -2.53
CA GLU A 193 4.83 -13.64 -2.88
C GLU A 193 6.18 -13.29 -2.23
N PHE A 194 6.57 -12.02 -2.23
CA PHE A 194 7.63 -11.51 -1.35
C PHE A 194 7.38 -10.08 -0.88
N ILE A 195 7.96 -9.74 0.27
CA ILE A 195 8.12 -8.36 0.75
C ILE A 195 9.62 -8.11 0.90
N GLY A 196 10.14 -7.13 0.17
CA GLY A 196 11.52 -6.69 0.22
C GLY A 196 11.66 -5.39 1.00
N PHE A 197 12.74 -5.28 1.76
CA PHE A 197 13.15 -4.04 2.39
C PHE A 197 14.43 -3.56 1.72
N ASP A 198 14.30 -2.48 0.95
CA ASP A 198 15.43 -1.73 0.42
C ASP A 198 15.82 -0.65 1.45
N ALA A 199 16.19 -1.13 2.63
CA ALA A 199 16.36 -0.29 3.81
C ALA A 199 17.41 -0.88 4.76
N CYS A 200 18.07 0.00 5.51
CA CYS A 200 19.18 -0.38 6.36
C CYS A 200 18.78 -1.37 7.47
N LEU A 201 19.65 -2.36 7.72
CA LEU A 201 19.57 -3.29 8.86
C LEU A 201 18.30 -4.19 8.93
N MET A 202 17.46 -4.25 7.89
CA MET A 202 16.15 -4.92 7.95
C MET A 202 16.19 -6.45 7.92
N SER A 203 17.31 -7.08 7.54
CA SER A 203 17.50 -8.55 7.57
C SER A 203 17.72 -9.12 9.00
N GLN A 204 16.97 -8.61 9.98
CA GLN A 204 16.93 -9.08 11.37
C GLN A 204 15.72 -10.01 11.57
N VAL A 205 15.87 -11.03 12.42
CA VAL A 205 14.80 -12.03 12.62
C VAL A 205 13.52 -11.39 13.16
N GLU A 206 13.64 -10.36 13.99
CA GLU A 206 12.53 -9.59 14.55
C GLU A 206 11.74 -8.84 13.46
N ALA A 207 12.43 -8.15 12.55
CA ALA A 207 11.81 -7.42 11.45
C ALA A 207 11.12 -8.37 10.46
N LEU A 208 11.84 -9.42 10.02
CA LEU A 208 11.28 -10.41 9.10
C LEU A 208 10.11 -11.19 9.71
N SER A 209 10.12 -11.43 11.03
CA SER A 209 9.00 -12.07 11.74
C SER A 209 7.72 -11.22 11.77
N GLY A 210 7.83 -9.89 11.70
CA GLY A 210 6.67 -8.99 11.61
C GLY A 210 5.92 -9.12 10.28
N VAL A 211 6.64 -9.33 9.18
CA VAL A 211 6.04 -9.45 7.83
C VAL A 211 5.80 -10.88 7.35
N ALA A 212 6.42 -11.88 8.00
CA ALA A 212 6.26 -13.30 7.68
C ALA A 212 4.81 -13.84 7.62
N PRO A 213 3.81 -13.32 8.37
CA PRO A 213 2.41 -13.72 8.18
C PRO A 213 1.86 -13.34 6.79
N TYR A 214 2.40 -12.29 6.19
CA TYR A 214 1.87 -11.63 4.98
C TYR A 214 2.66 -11.91 3.71
N ALA A 215 3.82 -12.58 3.80
CA ALA A 215 4.68 -12.92 2.66
C ALA A 215 5.07 -14.40 2.61
N ARG A 216 5.21 -14.99 1.41
CA ARG A 216 5.84 -16.32 1.26
C ARG A 216 7.36 -16.27 1.46
N TYR A 217 7.97 -15.13 1.14
CA TYR A 217 9.39 -14.84 1.35
C TYR A 217 9.57 -13.43 1.93
N SER A 218 10.41 -13.33 2.97
CA SER A 218 10.91 -12.10 3.59
C SER A 218 12.36 -12.28 4.01
#